data_AF-A0A6I9SNK6-F1
#
_entry.id   AF-A0A6I9SNK6-F1
#
_cell.length_a   1.000
_cell.length_b   1.000
_cell.length_c   1.000
_cell.angle_alpha   90.00
_cell.angle_beta   90.00
_cell.angle_gamma   90.00
#
_symmetry.space_group_name_H-M   'P 1'
#
loop_
_entity.id
_entity.type
_entity.pdbx_description
1 polymer ?
#
loop_
_entity_poly.entity_id
_entity_poly.type
_entity_poly.pdbx_seq_one_letter_code
_entity_poly.pdbx_strand_id
1 'polypeptide(L)'
;MHIDCLLFLLIKMFLPQFALPVPPMDSGSARALGGRIGEAERVTREKIVTVKINMDGHAVAEINTGNAFFDFLLNRLASDGLFDVHVKITGDCDDYHTTKDVGVAIGTALKQALGDRIGINQLGCFSAALGDALVLVSLDLSGRPHLSYDLRIPRETVGTYDPQLVEHFFASLVDAFGMTLHIRQFAGRNSDHILEATFKAFARALRQATEYDARRHDSVPSLEGVYQLS
;
A
#
# COMPACT_ATOMS: atom_id res chain seq x y z
N MET A 1 -46.56 -26.39 33.49
CA MET A 1 -45.68 -25.97 32.37
C MET A 1 -44.24 -26.14 32.81
N HIS A 2 -43.67 -27.34 32.66
CA HIS A 2 -42.28 -27.61 33.10
C HIS A 2 -41.73 -28.81 32.31
N ILE A 3 -41.55 -28.66 30.99
CA ILE A 3 -41.01 -29.76 30.14
C ILE A 3 -39.84 -29.32 29.23
N ASP A 4 -39.52 -28.04 29.09
CA ASP A 4 -38.53 -27.62 28.06
C ASP A 4 -37.05 -27.58 28.49
N CYS A 5 -36.69 -27.98 29.72
CA CYS A 5 -35.28 -27.97 30.15
C CYS A 5 -34.53 -29.31 29.99
N LEU A 6 -35.21 -30.45 29.86
CA LEU A 6 -34.52 -31.76 29.80
C LEU A 6 -34.08 -32.16 28.39
N LEU A 7 -34.69 -31.61 27.34
CA LEU A 7 -34.35 -31.98 25.96
C LEU A 7 -33.03 -31.33 25.48
N PHE A 8 -32.62 -30.21 26.08
CA PHE A 8 -31.38 -29.52 25.71
C PHE A 8 -30.11 -30.14 26.34
N LEU A 9 -30.25 -30.88 27.45
CA LEU A 9 -29.10 -31.55 28.08
C LEU A 9 -28.74 -32.89 27.42
N LEU A 10 -29.71 -33.60 26.83
CA LEU A 10 -29.48 -34.91 26.20
C LEU A 10 -28.76 -34.84 24.84
N ILE A 11 -28.85 -33.71 24.12
CA ILE A 11 -28.18 -33.55 22.82
C ILE A 11 -26.67 -33.29 22.98
N LYS A 12 -26.21 -32.86 24.17
CA LYS A 12 -24.77 -32.64 24.43
C LYS A 12 -23.98 -33.91 24.81
N MET A 13 -24.65 -35.05 25.01
CA MET A 13 -24.00 -36.28 25.48
C MET A 13 -23.64 -37.29 24.39
N PHE A 14 -23.95 -37.04 23.12
CA PHE A 14 -23.77 -38.02 22.04
C PHE A 14 -23.17 -37.48 20.73
N LEU A 15 -22.44 -36.36 20.78
CA LEU A 15 -21.60 -35.94 19.66
C LEU A 15 -20.14 -36.30 19.97
N PRO A 16 -19.51 -37.23 19.21
CA PRO A 16 -18.08 -37.42 19.32
C PRO A 16 -17.38 -36.12 18.95
N GLN A 17 -16.53 -35.61 19.83
CA GLN A 17 -15.59 -34.54 19.52
C GLN A 17 -14.63 -35.04 18.45
N PHE A 18 -14.96 -34.82 17.18
CA PHE A 18 -13.99 -34.89 16.10
C PHE A 18 -13.09 -33.65 16.21
N ALA A 19 -12.11 -33.72 17.11
CA ALA A 19 -10.95 -32.87 17.04
C ALA A 19 -10.16 -33.28 15.80
N LEU A 20 -10.31 -32.52 14.71
CA LEU A 20 -9.42 -32.67 13.57
C LEU A 20 -7.99 -32.41 14.06
N PRO A 21 -7.01 -33.27 13.73
CA PRO A 21 -5.62 -33.01 14.09
C PRO A 21 -5.20 -31.71 13.41
N VAL A 22 -4.88 -30.71 14.22
CA VAL A 22 -4.19 -29.50 13.75
C VAL A 22 -2.82 -30.00 13.29
N PRO A 23 -2.47 -29.88 11.99
CA PRO A 23 -1.15 -30.30 11.54
C PRO A 23 -0.10 -29.50 12.32
N PRO A 24 1.05 -30.10 12.67
CA PRO A 24 2.13 -29.36 13.29
C PRO A 24 2.46 -28.18 12.39
N MET A 25 2.40 -26.96 12.94
CA MET A 25 2.93 -25.79 12.26
C MET A 25 4.40 -26.09 11.99
N ASP A 26 4.71 -26.28 10.71
CA ASP A 26 6.05 -26.54 10.26
C ASP A 26 6.91 -25.34 10.69
N SER A 27 7.95 -25.64 11.46
CA SER A 27 8.92 -24.69 12.01
C SER A 27 9.86 -24.18 10.93
N GLY A 28 9.29 -23.69 9.84
CA GLY A 28 9.99 -23.07 8.73
C GLY A 28 10.22 -21.59 9.02
N SER A 29 11.41 -21.29 9.53
CA SER A 29 12.00 -19.95 9.59
C SER A 29 11.29 -18.93 10.50
N ALA A 30 11.76 -18.84 11.74
CA ALA A 30 11.66 -17.64 12.55
C ALA A 30 12.41 -16.49 11.85
N ARG A 31 11.80 -15.87 10.83
CA ARG A 31 12.25 -14.59 10.28
C ARG A 31 11.75 -13.48 11.20
N ALA A 32 12.70 -12.67 11.65
CA ALA A 32 12.65 -11.65 12.70
C ALA A 32 11.26 -11.08 13.05
N LEU A 33 10.99 -11.00 14.36
CA LEU A 33 9.91 -10.23 15.02
C LEU A 33 10.02 -8.70 14.80
N GLY A 34 10.64 -8.24 13.71
CA GLY A 34 10.72 -6.84 13.30
C GLY A 34 10.20 -6.71 11.88
N GLY A 35 9.17 -5.89 11.68
CA GLY A 35 8.57 -5.67 10.35
C GLY A 35 9.56 -5.05 9.36
N ARG A 36 9.28 -5.20 8.06
CA ARG A 36 10.03 -4.54 6.98
C ARG A 36 9.81 -3.04 7.03
N ILE A 37 10.78 -2.33 7.59
CA ILE A 37 10.72 -0.87 7.82
C ILE A 37 11.75 -0.16 6.96
N GLY A 38 11.33 0.95 6.34
CA GLY A 38 12.20 1.87 5.61
C GLY A 38 11.96 3.31 6.04
N GLU A 39 13.03 4.10 6.00
CA GLU A 39 13.03 5.48 6.48
C GLU A 39 13.77 6.36 5.46
N ALA A 40 13.15 7.47 5.06
CA ALA A 40 13.75 8.41 4.13
C ALA A 40 13.66 9.81 4.70
N GLU A 41 14.77 10.54 4.65
CA GLU A 41 14.81 11.97 4.89
C GLU A 41 15.28 12.67 3.63
N ARG A 42 14.51 13.68 3.23
CA ARG A 42 14.83 14.53 2.10
C ARG A 42 14.94 15.97 2.55
N VAL A 43 16.16 16.50 2.47
CA VAL A 43 16.48 17.89 2.84
C VAL A 43 16.61 18.75 1.58
N THR A 44 15.94 19.90 1.60
CA THR A 44 16.08 20.96 0.59
C THR A 44 16.37 22.28 1.30
N ARG A 45 16.51 23.38 0.54
CA ARG A 45 16.66 24.72 1.14
C ARG A 45 15.40 25.21 1.86
N GLU A 46 14.24 24.75 1.43
CA GLU A 46 12.93 25.27 1.86
C GLU A 46 12.30 24.39 2.95
N LYS A 47 12.55 23.08 2.89
CA LYS A 47 11.92 22.10 3.79
C LYS A 47 12.70 20.81 3.97
N ILE A 48 12.33 20.08 5.01
CA ILE A 48 12.73 18.71 5.30
C ILE A 48 11.49 17.83 5.25
N VAL A 49 11.55 16.75 4.47
CA VAL A 49 10.50 15.71 4.42
C VAL A 49 11.05 14.43 5.04
N THR A 50 10.42 13.96 6.11
CA THR A 50 10.79 12.71 6.79
C THR A 50 9.65 11.71 6.63
N VAL A 51 9.97 10.52 6.16
CA VAL A 51 9.02 9.42 5.94
C VAL A 51 9.53 8.16 6.62
N LYS A 52 8.63 7.45 7.31
CA LYS A 52 8.85 6.10 7.83
C LYS A 52 7.69 5.20 7.45
N ILE A 53 7.99 4.06 6.82
CA ILE A 53 6.99 3.09 6.40
C ILE A 53 7.33 1.71 6.97
N ASN A 54 6.37 1.09 7.64
CA ASN A 54 6.37 -0.34 7.95
C ASN A 54 5.48 -1.07 6.95
N MET A 55 6.07 -1.92 6.11
CA MET A 55 5.34 -2.73 5.13
C MET A 55 4.52 -3.85 5.79
N ASP A 56 4.94 -4.33 6.96
CA ASP A 56 4.26 -5.36 7.74
C ASP A 56 3.52 -4.73 8.93
N GLY A 57 2.81 -3.65 8.64
CA GLY A 57 2.16 -2.78 9.62
C GLY A 57 0.75 -3.22 10.01
N HIS A 58 0.08 -2.33 10.73
CA HIS A 58 -1.28 -2.48 11.25
C HIS A 58 -2.16 -1.28 10.89
N ALA A 59 -1.87 -0.62 9.75
CA ALA A 59 -2.58 0.56 9.26
C ALA A 59 -2.47 1.81 10.16
N VAL A 60 -1.37 1.99 10.89
CA VAL A 60 -1.12 3.24 11.63
C VAL A 60 -0.79 4.37 10.66
N ALA A 61 -1.39 5.54 10.85
CA ALA A 61 -1.13 6.70 9.98
C ALA A 61 -0.91 7.97 10.80
N GLU A 62 0.28 8.55 10.67
CA GLU A 62 0.67 9.84 11.24
C GLU A 62 1.21 10.72 10.13
N ILE A 63 0.32 11.43 9.45
CA ILE A 63 0.61 12.12 8.18
C ILE A 63 0.31 13.60 8.36
N ASN A 64 1.32 14.43 8.12
CA ASN A 64 1.19 15.88 8.08
C ASN A 64 2.09 16.44 6.98
N THR A 65 1.47 16.69 5.82
CA THR A 65 2.11 17.34 4.66
C THR A 65 1.82 18.84 4.59
N GLY A 66 0.92 19.35 5.44
CA GLY A 66 0.38 20.71 5.35
C GLY A 66 -0.84 20.83 4.43
N ASN A 67 -1.16 19.80 3.64
CA ASN A 67 -2.35 19.77 2.78
C ASN A 67 -3.31 18.65 3.20
N ALA A 68 -4.45 19.02 3.77
CA ALA A 68 -5.40 18.07 4.36
C ALA A 68 -5.97 17.04 3.38
N PHE A 69 -6.16 17.42 2.10
CA PHE A 69 -6.67 16.49 1.11
C PHE A 69 -5.58 15.50 0.66
N PHE A 70 -4.34 15.97 0.50
CA PHE A 70 -3.22 15.08 0.22
C PHE A 70 -2.94 14.13 1.40
N ASP A 71 -3.01 14.63 2.64
CA ASP A 71 -2.93 13.80 3.85
C ASP A 71 -4.02 12.71 3.85
N PHE A 72 -5.25 13.06 3.50
CA PHE A 72 -6.36 12.10 3.36
C PHE A 72 -6.07 11.01 2.31
N LEU A 73 -5.51 11.37 1.15
CA LEU A 73 -5.13 10.39 0.13
C LEU A 73 -4.02 9.46 0.62
N LEU A 74 -2.99 9.99 1.28
CA LEU A 74 -1.91 9.18 1.84
C LEU A 74 -2.40 8.26 2.97
N ASN A 75 -3.44 8.65 3.73
CA ASN A 75 -4.07 7.76 4.71
C ASN A 75 -4.70 6.50 4.08
N ARG A 76 -5.07 6.53 2.80
CA ARG A 76 -5.51 5.33 2.06
C ARG A 76 -4.38 4.35 1.84
N LEU A 77 -3.14 4.82 1.70
CA LEU A 77 -1.97 3.94 1.65
C LEU A 77 -1.88 3.08 2.91
N ALA A 78 -2.06 3.69 4.09
CA ALA A 78 -2.05 2.97 5.36
C ALA A 78 -3.29 2.07 5.54
N SER A 79 -4.49 2.63 5.44
CA SER A 79 -5.74 1.92 5.77
C SER A 79 -6.07 0.78 4.81
N ASP A 80 -5.84 0.95 3.51
CA ASP A 80 -6.11 -0.10 2.52
C ASP A 80 -4.92 -1.01 2.24
N GLY A 81 -3.70 -0.52 2.48
CA GLY A 81 -2.47 -1.30 2.33
C GLY A 81 -2.04 -2.08 3.59
N LEU A 82 -2.61 -1.75 4.75
CA LEU A 82 -2.15 -2.18 6.09
C LEU A 82 -0.72 -1.75 6.42
N PHE A 83 -0.22 -0.71 5.79
CA PHE A 83 1.10 -0.15 6.09
C PHE A 83 1.02 0.79 7.29
N ASP A 84 2.06 0.82 8.12
CA ASP A 84 2.22 1.94 9.05
C ASP A 84 2.94 3.07 8.30
N VAL A 85 2.32 4.24 8.20
CA VAL A 85 2.79 5.36 7.36
C VAL A 85 2.94 6.60 8.23
N HIS A 86 4.18 7.07 8.35
CA HIS A 86 4.51 8.31 9.03
C HIS A 86 5.10 9.27 8.02
N VAL A 87 4.54 10.47 7.90
CA VAL A 87 5.02 11.53 7.02
C VAL A 87 5.01 12.84 7.80
N LYS A 88 6.18 13.48 7.88
CA LYS A 88 6.33 14.77 8.53
C LYS A 88 7.09 15.72 7.61
N ILE A 89 6.57 16.94 7.48
CA ILE A 89 7.26 18.03 6.80
C ILE A 89 7.61 19.13 7.81
N THR A 90 8.84 19.63 7.74
CA THR A 90 9.28 20.81 8.50
C THR A 90 9.78 21.86 7.53
N GLY A 91 9.25 23.08 7.62
CA GLY A 91 9.41 24.13 6.60
C GLY A 91 8.14 24.30 5.77
N ASP A 92 8.18 25.21 4.79
CA ASP A 92 7.03 25.53 3.95
C ASP A 92 7.47 25.70 2.49
N CYS A 93 6.60 25.30 1.57
CA CYS A 93 6.84 25.27 0.13
C CYS A 93 5.50 25.02 -0.58
N ASP A 94 5.40 25.36 -1.87
CA ASP A 94 4.19 25.11 -2.64
C ASP A 94 3.79 23.62 -2.73
N ASP A 95 2.50 23.40 -3.01
CA ASP A 95 1.91 22.06 -3.09
C ASP A 95 2.58 21.15 -4.14
N TYR A 96 3.07 21.72 -5.24
CA TYR A 96 3.71 20.94 -6.31
C TYR A 96 5.02 20.32 -5.82
N HIS A 97 5.92 21.14 -5.28
CA HIS A 97 7.18 20.68 -4.74
C HIS A 97 6.96 19.78 -3.52
N THR A 98 5.95 20.07 -2.68
CA THR A 98 5.61 19.24 -1.51
C THR A 98 5.13 17.87 -1.93
N THR A 99 4.20 17.80 -2.89
CA THR A 99 3.71 16.53 -3.44
C THR A 99 4.84 15.70 -4.06
N LYS A 100 5.71 16.35 -4.84
CA LYS A 100 6.86 15.70 -5.47
C LYS A 100 7.85 15.13 -4.45
N ASP A 101 8.27 15.94 -3.48
CA ASP A 101 9.28 15.53 -2.49
C ASP A 101 8.74 14.44 -1.56
N VAL A 102 7.45 14.47 -1.21
CA VAL A 102 6.78 13.36 -0.50
C VAL A 102 6.75 12.09 -1.35
N GLY A 103 6.44 12.20 -2.65
CA GLY A 103 6.51 11.06 -3.57
C GLY A 103 7.89 10.39 -3.59
N VAL A 104 8.96 11.20 -3.70
CA VAL A 104 10.35 10.71 -3.65
C VAL A 104 10.66 10.04 -2.31
N ALA A 105 10.31 10.67 -1.18
CA ALA A 105 10.60 10.15 0.14
C ALA A 105 9.85 8.83 0.41
N ILE A 106 8.57 8.74 0.02
CA ILE A 106 7.78 7.50 0.12
C ILE A 106 8.37 6.41 -0.77
N GLY A 107 8.68 6.69 -2.04
CA GLY A 107 9.29 5.71 -2.93
C GLY A 107 10.63 5.18 -2.39
N THR A 108 11.44 6.05 -1.81
CA THR A 108 12.73 5.69 -1.19
C THR A 108 12.54 4.82 0.05
N ALA A 109 11.63 5.20 0.96
CA ALA A 109 11.33 4.43 2.16
C ALA A 109 10.75 3.05 1.80
N LEU A 110 9.86 2.97 0.81
CA LEU A 110 9.32 1.70 0.32
C LEU A 110 10.42 0.81 -0.27
N LYS A 111 11.33 1.38 -1.07
CA LYS A 111 12.45 0.63 -1.68
C LYS A 111 13.36 0.04 -0.61
N GLN A 112 13.69 0.83 0.42
CA GLN A 112 14.48 0.38 1.56
C GLN A 112 13.75 -0.72 2.36
N ALA A 113 12.47 -0.52 2.67
CA ALA A 113 11.67 -1.50 3.40
C ALA A 113 11.60 -2.86 2.68
N LEU A 114 11.51 -2.84 1.33
CA LEU A 114 11.41 -4.07 0.55
C LEU A 114 12.71 -4.89 0.52
N GLY A 115 13.86 -4.22 0.61
CA GLY A 115 15.18 -4.85 0.56
C GLY A 115 15.38 -5.70 -0.70
N ASP A 116 15.88 -6.93 -0.51
CA ASP A 116 16.29 -7.83 -1.60
C ASP A 116 15.13 -8.48 -2.36
N ARG A 117 13.88 -8.18 -2.00
CA ARG A 117 12.66 -8.67 -2.69
C ARG A 117 12.54 -10.20 -2.72
N ILE A 118 13.15 -10.88 -1.76
CA ILE A 118 13.13 -12.34 -1.67
C ILE A 118 11.77 -12.80 -1.16
N GLY A 119 11.18 -13.77 -1.86
CA GLY A 119 9.96 -14.46 -1.43
C GLY A 119 8.66 -13.67 -1.54
N ILE A 120 8.66 -12.47 -2.11
CA ILE A 120 7.44 -11.66 -2.30
C ILE A 120 6.67 -12.07 -3.56
N ASN A 121 5.40 -11.66 -3.64
CA ASN A 121 4.58 -11.82 -4.84
C ASN A 121 5.10 -11.01 -6.04
N GLN A 122 5.74 -9.87 -5.80
CA GLN A 122 6.29 -8.90 -6.77
C GLN A 122 5.26 -8.18 -7.65
N LEU A 123 4.24 -8.90 -8.11
CA LEU A 123 3.17 -8.37 -8.94
C LEU A 123 1.94 -8.10 -8.07
N GLY A 124 1.30 -6.97 -8.34
CA GLY A 124 0.08 -6.56 -7.68
C GLY A 124 -0.92 -6.00 -8.69
N CYS A 125 -2.20 -6.32 -8.52
CA CYS A 125 -3.26 -5.81 -9.38
C CYS A 125 -4.56 -5.71 -8.59
N PHE A 126 -5.15 -4.52 -8.56
CA PHE A 126 -6.41 -4.29 -7.86
C PHE A 126 -7.24 -3.20 -8.55
N SER A 127 -8.55 -3.40 -8.59
CA SER A 127 -9.51 -2.39 -9.03
C SER A 127 -10.38 -1.95 -7.87
N ALA A 128 -10.46 -0.64 -7.64
CA ALA A 128 -11.33 -0.07 -6.61
C ALA A 128 -12.45 0.76 -7.25
N ALA A 129 -13.67 0.54 -6.75
CA ALA A 129 -14.83 1.35 -7.07
C ALA A 129 -15.14 2.29 -5.90
N LEU A 130 -15.57 3.51 -6.20
CA LEU A 130 -16.05 4.47 -5.21
C LEU A 130 -17.03 5.43 -5.85
N GLY A 131 -18.28 5.44 -5.39
CA GLY A 131 -19.33 6.26 -6.00
C GLY A 131 -19.47 5.95 -7.49
N ASP A 132 -19.21 6.95 -8.33
CA ASP A 132 -19.23 6.85 -9.80
C ASP A 132 -17.88 6.44 -10.41
N ALA A 133 -16.81 6.35 -9.61
CA ALA A 133 -15.47 6.05 -10.07
C ALA A 133 -15.14 4.54 -10.03
N LEU A 134 -14.36 4.10 -11.01
CA LEU A 134 -13.72 2.78 -11.06
C LEU A 134 -12.31 2.95 -11.60
N VAL A 135 -11.30 2.59 -10.80
CA VAL A 135 -9.88 2.70 -11.16
C VAL A 135 -9.18 1.36 -10.95
N LEU A 136 -8.39 0.94 -11.94
CA LEU A 136 -7.49 -0.21 -11.87
C LEU A 136 -6.07 0.27 -11.66
N VAL A 137 -5.37 -0.38 -10.74
CA VAL A 137 -3.92 -0.25 -10.58
C VAL A 137 -3.27 -1.62 -10.76
N SER A 138 -2.24 -1.67 -11.60
CA SER A 138 -1.39 -2.85 -11.78
C SER A 138 0.06 -2.41 -11.63
N LEU A 139 0.84 -3.15 -10.86
CA LEU A 139 2.24 -2.82 -10.59
C LEU A 139 3.16 -4.04 -10.53
N ASP A 140 4.43 -3.77 -10.78
CA ASP A 140 5.53 -4.73 -10.78
C ASP A 140 6.73 -4.12 -10.07
N LEU A 141 7.15 -4.76 -8.98
CA LEU A 141 8.30 -4.35 -8.16
C LEU A 141 9.63 -4.79 -8.78
N SER A 142 9.81 -4.54 -10.08
CA SER A 142 10.91 -5.06 -10.89
C SER A 142 12.22 -4.29 -10.84
N GLY A 143 12.26 -3.10 -10.23
CA GLY A 143 13.44 -2.23 -10.29
C GLY A 143 13.47 -1.32 -11.52
N ARG A 144 12.47 -1.41 -12.40
CA ARG A 144 12.39 -0.61 -13.63
C ARG A 144 11.32 0.47 -13.48
N PRO A 145 11.71 1.76 -13.36
CA PRO A 145 10.74 2.85 -13.24
C PRO A 145 9.97 3.01 -14.54
N HIS A 146 8.64 2.91 -14.46
CA HIS A 146 7.74 3.24 -15.56
C HIS A 146 6.35 3.61 -15.00
N LEU A 147 5.85 4.79 -15.35
CA LEU A 147 4.47 5.19 -15.04
C LEU A 147 3.64 5.24 -16.32
N SER A 148 2.53 4.52 -16.32
CA SER A 148 1.47 4.64 -17.31
C SER A 148 0.21 5.15 -16.60
N TYR A 149 -0.12 6.41 -16.83
CA TYR A 149 -1.19 7.12 -16.12
C TYR A 149 -2.28 7.57 -17.10
N ASP A 150 -3.53 7.18 -16.84
CA ASP A 150 -4.68 7.51 -17.68
C ASP A 150 -5.90 7.77 -16.80
N LEU A 151 -5.73 8.70 -15.86
CA LEU A 151 -6.84 9.31 -15.14
C LEU A 151 -7.31 10.56 -15.87
N ARG A 152 -8.62 10.71 -15.97
CA ARG A 152 -9.31 11.84 -16.61
C ARG A 152 -10.00 12.65 -15.52
N ILE A 153 -9.19 13.41 -14.80
CA ILE A 153 -9.65 14.19 -13.65
C ILE A 153 -10.11 15.57 -14.14
N PRO A 154 -11.36 15.99 -13.89
CA PRO A 154 -11.80 17.36 -14.18
C PRO A 154 -10.91 18.39 -13.46
N ARG A 155 -10.66 19.53 -14.11
CA ARG A 155 -9.81 20.62 -13.57
C ARG A 155 -10.52 21.47 -12.51
N GLU A 156 -11.29 20.84 -11.64
CA GLU A 156 -11.89 21.49 -10.48
C GLU A 156 -10.98 21.18 -9.28
N THR A 157 -10.56 22.23 -8.57
CA THR A 157 -9.79 22.05 -7.33
C THR A 157 -10.62 21.27 -6.32
N VAL A 158 -10.00 20.27 -5.69
CA VAL A 158 -10.65 19.51 -4.61
C VAL A 158 -10.25 20.15 -3.30
N GLY A 159 -11.15 20.97 -2.75
CA GLY A 159 -10.80 21.88 -1.66
C GLY A 159 -9.76 22.90 -2.14
N THR A 160 -8.55 22.85 -1.57
CA THR A 160 -7.40 23.70 -1.95
C THR A 160 -6.34 22.97 -2.77
N TYR A 161 -6.47 21.66 -2.97
CA TYR A 161 -5.46 20.86 -3.65
C TYR A 161 -5.73 20.78 -5.15
N ASP A 162 -4.69 20.91 -5.96
CA ASP A 162 -4.75 20.67 -7.41
C ASP A 162 -4.67 19.16 -7.71
N PRO A 163 -5.75 18.54 -8.21
CA PRO A 163 -5.78 17.10 -8.52
C PRO A 163 -4.74 16.64 -9.54
N GLN A 164 -4.22 17.55 -10.38
CA GLN A 164 -3.19 17.22 -11.36
C GLN A 164 -1.86 16.83 -10.69
N LEU A 165 -1.63 17.25 -9.45
CA LEU A 165 -0.43 16.93 -8.68
C LEU A 165 -0.32 15.44 -8.35
N VAL A 166 -1.42 14.69 -8.39
CA VAL A 166 -1.40 13.24 -8.14
C VAL A 166 -0.59 12.49 -9.19
N GLU A 167 -0.57 12.94 -10.44
CA GLU A 167 0.29 12.35 -11.47
C GLU A 167 1.77 12.55 -11.12
N HIS A 168 2.13 13.76 -10.67
CA HIS A 168 3.50 14.08 -10.23
C HIS A 168 3.91 13.30 -8.99
N PHE A 169 2.99 13.05 -8.05
CA PHE A 169 3.21 12.17 -6.91
C PHE A 169 3.63 10.77 -7.36
N PHE A 170 2.82 10.13 -8.22
CA PHE A 170 3.08 8.77 -8.69
C PHE A 170 4.34 8.69 -9.55
N ALA A 171 4.60 9.70 -10.39
CA ALA A 171 5.83 9.75 -11.20
C ALA A 171 7.06 9.77 -10.29
N SER A 172 7.05 10.63 -9.27
CA SER A 172 8.15 10.76 -8.31
C SER A 172 8.36 9.50 -7.47
N LEU A 173 7.26 8.86 -7.05
CA LEU A 173 7.29 7.60 -6.30
C LEU A 173 7.87 6.47 -7.15
N VAL A 174 7.40 6.33 -8.39
CA VAL A 174 7.83 5.32 -9.34
C VAL A 174 9.33 5.43 -9.62
N ASP A 175 9.82 6.63 -9.87
CA ASP A 175 11.23 6.90 -10.14
C ASP A 175 12.11 6.58 -8.92
N ALA A 176 11.71 7.05 -7.74
CA ALA A 176 12.48 6.83 -6.52
C ALA A 176 12.51 5.34 -6.10
N PHE A 177 11.39 4.63 -6.25
CA PHE A 177 11.31 3.21 -5.93
C PHE A 177 11.98 2.33 -6.99
N GLY A 178 11.77 2.66 -8.27
CA GLY A 178 12.06 1.80 -9.41
C GLY A 178 10.99 0.73 -9.63
N MET A 179 9.72 1.10 -9.76
CA MET A 179 8.62 0.14 -10.07
C MET A 179 7.98 0.46 -11.40
N THR A 180 7.40 -0.56 -12.03
CA THR A 180 6.47 -0.35 -13.14
C THR A 180 5.06 -0.22 -12.56
N LEU A 181 4.35 0.85 -12.90
CA LEU A 181 3.03 1.19 -12.38
C LEU A 181 2.10 1.63 -13.50
N HIS A 182 0.94 0.97 -13.59
CA HIS A 182 -0.15 1.34 -14.48
C HIS A 182 -1.37 1.76 -13.65
N ILE A 183 -1.95 2.91 -13.99
CA ILE A 183 -3.16 3.45 -13.38
C ILE A 183 -4.16 3.75 -14.50
N ARG A 184 -5.31 3.09 -14.49
CA ARG A 184 -6.34 3.19 -15.54
C ARG A 184 -7.70 3.51 -14.94
N GLN A 185 -8.32 4.59 -15.41
CA GLN A 185 -9.71 4.90 -15.10
C GLN A 185 -10.66 4.19 -16.06
N PHE A 186 -11.62 3.44 -15.52
CA PHE A 186 -12.71 2.83 -16.28
C PHE A 186 -14.00 3.65 -16.21
N ALA A 187 -14.26 4.28 -15.07
CA ALA A 187 -15.42 5.14 -14.83
C ALA A 187 -15.07 6.25 -13.83
N GLY A 188 -15.90 7.29 -13.78
CA GLY A 188 -15.78 8.39 -12.83
C GLY A 188 -15.85 9.76 -13.49
N ARG A 189 -16.50 10.70 -12.80
CA ARG A 189 -16.60 12.13 -13.14
C ARG A 189 -16.29 13.01 -11.93
N ASN A 190 -16.54 12.54 -10.72
CA ASN A 190 -16.17 13.27 -9.51
C ASN A 190 -14.66 13.09 -9.21
N SER A 191 -13.93 14.20 -9.08
CA SER A 191 -12.48 14.20 -8.84
C SER A 191 -12.09 13.47 -7.55
N ASP A 192 -12.80 13.71 -6.45
CA ASP A 192 -12.55 13.10 -5.14
C ASP A 192 -12.71 11.57 -5.22
N HIS A 193 -13.78 11.11 -5.86
CA HIS A 193 -14.02 9.68 -6.04
C HIS A 193 -12.94 9.02 -6.90
N ILE A 194 -12.52 9.65 -7.99
CA ILE A 194 -11.45 9.13 -8.87
C ILE A 194 -10.14 9.03 -8.09
N LEU A 195 -9.76 10.08 -7.36
CA LEU A 195 -8.50 10.12 -6.62
C LEU A 195 -8.49 9.15 -5.46
N GLU A 196 -9.55 9.10 -4.65
CA GLU A 196 -9.63 8.16 -3.53
C GLU A 196 -9.66 6.71 -4.03
N ALA A 197 -10.40 6.40 -5.10
CA ALA A 197 -10.37 5.07 -5.72
C ALA A 197 -8.97 4.70 -6.22
N THR A 198 -8.24 5.66 -6.78
CA THR A 198 -6.84 5.46 -7.22
C THR A 198 -5.94 5.06 -6.06
N PHE A 199 -5.96 5.81 -4.97
CA PHE A 199 -5.11 5.50 -3.81
C PHE A 199 -5.51 4.20 -3.12
N LYS A 200 -6.82 3.86 -3.06
CA LYS A 200 -7.29 2.54 -2.59
C LYS A 200 -6.76 1.40 -3.44
N ALA A 201 -6.90 1.52 -4.77
CA ALA A 201 -6.43 0.51 -5.70
C ALA A 201 -4.92 0.35 -5.63
N PHE A 202 -4.17 1.45 -5.56
CA PHE A 202 -2.72 1.43 -5.40
C PHE A 202 -2.29 0.78 -4.08
N ALA A 203 -2.90 1.13 -2.96
CA ALA A 203 -2.57 0.57 -1.65
C ALA A 203 -2.78 -0.95 -1.61
N ARG A 204 -3.90 -1.43 -2.16
CA ARG A 204 -4.22 -2.87 -2.25
C ARG A 204 -3.31 -3.62 -3.20
N ALA A 205 -3.03 -3.07 -4.38
CA ALA A 205 -2.10 -3.67 -5.33
C ALA A 205 -0.68 -3.73 -4.75
N LEU A 206 -0.24 -2.67 -4.07
CA LEU A 206 1.08 -2.62 -3.45
C LEU A 206 1.19 -3.66 -2.33
N ARG A 207 0.18 -3.75 -1.46
CA ARG A 207 0.10 -4.77 -0.43
C ARG A 207 0.21 -6.17 -1.01
N GLN A 208 -0.58 -6.48 -2.05
CA GLN A 208 -0.51 -7.78 -2.71
C GLN A 208 0.91 -8.05 -3.20
N ALA A 209 1.57 -7.08 -3.85
CA ALA A 209 2.90 -7.26 -4.40
C ALA A 209 4.00 -7.42 -3.34
N THR A 210 3.85 -6.78 -2.18
CA THR A 210 4.83 -6.85 -1.08
C THR A 210 4.61 -8.02 -0.14
N GLU A 211 3.42 -8.62 -0.10
CA GLU A 211 3.16 -9.83 0.69
C GLU A 211 4.05 -11.01 0.25
N TYR A 212 4.41 -11.86 1.21
CA TYR A 212 5.17 -13.08 0.95
C TYR A 212 4.31 -14.12 0.22
N ASP A 213 4.87 -14.71 -0.83
CA ASP A 213 4.27 -15.83 -1.54
C ASP A 213 4.58 -17.13 -0.80
N ALA A 214 3.56 -17.74 -0.21
CA ALA A 214 3.68 -18.97 0.59
C ALA A 214 4.30 -20.15 -0.18
N ARG A 215 4.31 -20.13 -1.52
CA ARG A 215 4.88 -21.18 -2.37
C ARG A 215 6.28 -20.88 -2.88
N ARG A 216 6.77 -19.65 -2.70
CA ARG A 216 8.00 -19.15 -3.32
C ARG A 216 9.22 -19.23 -2.40
N HIS A 217 9.00 -19.44 -1.10
CA HIS A 217 10.05 -19.58 -0.08
C HIS A 217 11.15 -18.50 -0.22
N ASP A 218 12.43 -18.89 -0.24
CA ASP A 218 13.59 -18.00 -0.30
C ASP A 218 14.05 -17.66 -1.72
N SER A 219 13.20 -17.84 -2.73
CA SER A 219 13.57 -17.51 -4.11
C SER A 219 13.22 -16.07 -4.47
N VAL A 220 14.12 -15.45 -5.26
CA VAL A 220 13.86 -14.15 -5.89
C VAL A 220 12.88 -14.38 -7.04
N PRO A 221 11.80 -13.59 -7.18
CA PRO A 221 10.80 -13.76 -8.24
C PRO A 221 11.30 -13.30 -9.64
N SER A 222 12.57 -13.50 -9.98
CA SER A 222 13.16 -13.14 -11.28
C SER A 222 13.73 -14.37 -11.99
N LEU A 223 13.49 -14.49 -13.30
CA LEU A 223 14.13 -15.51 -14.15
C LEU A 223 15.65 -15.33 -14.24
N GLU A 224 16.14 -14.11 -14.02
CA GLU A 224 17.56 -13.76 -14.05
C GLU A 224 18.24 -13.94 -12.67
N GLY A 225 17.49 -14.28 -11.63
CA GLY A 225 18.01 -14.54 -10.28
C GLY A 225 18.47 -13.29 -9.50
N VAL A 226 18.58 -12.13 -10.14
CA VAL A 226 19.00 -10.86 -9.53
C VAL A 226 18.17 -9.70 -10.10
N TYR A 227 17.75 -8.76 -9.24
CA TYR A 227 17.28 -7.45 -9.69
C TYR A 227 18.49 -6.53 -9.82
N GLN A 228 18.79 -6.04 -11.02
CA GLN A 228 19.81 -5.00 -11.19
C GLN A 228 19.31 -3.71 -10.52
N LEU A 229 19.84 -3.41 -9.35
CA LEU A 229 19.77 -2.08 -8.74
C LEU A 229 20.88 -1.24 -9.39
N SER A 230 20.58 -0.58 -10.50
CA SER A 230 21.44 0.48 -11.05
C SER A 230 21.23 1.79 -10.31
#